data_AF-A0A6V7KFU7-F1
#
_entry.id   AF-A0A6V7KFU7-F1
#
_cell.length_a   1.000
_cell.length_b   1.000
_cell.length_c   1.000
_cell.angle_alpha   90.00
_cell.angle_beta   90.00
_cell.angle_gamma   90.00
#
_symmetry.space_group_name_H-M   'P 1'
#
loop_
_entity.id
_entity.type
_entity.pdbx_description
1 polymer ?
#
loop_
_entity_poly.entity_id
_entity_poly.type
_entity_poly.pdbx_seq_one_letter_code
_entity_poly.pdbx_strand_id
1 'polypeptide(L)' 'GDSGGPLIVNETVVGIISISSCSLYGTVTYTKVYSYLPFIEEALKH' A
#
# COMPACT_ATOMS: atom_id res chain seq x y z
N GLY A 1 0.20 -11.92 -8.37
CA GLY A 1 1.26 -10.99 -7.94
C GLY A 1 0.71 -10.18 -6.79
N ASP A 2 1.53 -9.90 -5.78
CA ASP A 2 1.06 -9.29 -4.53
C ASP A 2 1.05 -7.75 -4.58
N SER A 3 1.71 -7.16 -5.59
CA SER A 3 1.66 -5.72 -5.87
C SER A 3 0.22 -5.23 -6.00
N GLY A 4 -0.11 -4.15 -5.30
CA GLY A 4 -1.47 -3.61 -5.17
C GLY A 4 -2.23 -4.12 -3.94
N GLY A 5 -1.75 -5.16 -3.25
CA GLY A 5 -2.37 -5.69 -2.04
C GLY A 5 -2.24 -4.76 -0.82
N PRO A 6 -3.21 -4.75 0.11
CA PRO A 6 -3.19 -3.88 1.28
C PRO A 6 -2.31 -4.41 2.42
N LEU A 7 -1.62 -3.51 3.10
CA LEU A 7 -1.09 -3.71 4.45
C LEU A 7 -2.08 -3.12 5.45
N ILE A 8 -2.64 -3.97 6.31
CA ILE A 8 -3.67 -3.60 7.29
C ILE A 8 -3.07 -3.65 8.70
N VAL A 9 -3.27 -2.58 9.47
CA VAL A 9 -2.91 -2.49 10.89
C VAL A 9 -4.10 -1.91 11.63
N ASN A 10 -4.58 -2.59 12.69
CA ASN A 10 -5.75 -2.18 13.46
C ASN A 10 -6.94 -1.82 12.54
N GLU A 11 -7.30 -2.72 11.64
CA GLU A 11 -8.41 -2.56 10.68
C GLU A 11 -8.25 -1.39 9.68
N THR A 12 -7.09 -0.73 9.67
CA THR A 12 -6.80 0.43 8.82
C THR A 12 -5.78 0.06 7.74
N VAL A 13 -6.03 0.46 6.48
CA VAL A 13 -5.05 0.28 5.40
C VAL A 13 -3.97 1.35 5.52
N VAL A 14 -2.75 0.93 5.84
CA VAL A 14 -1.60 1.84 6.06
C VAL A 14 -0.59 1.80 4.91
N GLY A 15 -0.62 0.75 4.11
CA GLY A 15 0.30 0.55 3.00
C GLY A 15 -0.33 -0.21 1.83
N ILE A 16 0.25 -0.05 0.65
CA ILE A 16 -0.07 -0.84 -0.55
C ILE A 16 1.25 -1.48 -1.01
N ILE A 17 1.26 -2.79 -1.26
CA ILE A 17 2.46 -3.49 -1.74
C ILE A 17 2.89 -2.88 -3.09
N SER A 18 4.11 -2.36 -3.15
CA SER A 18 4.69 -1.83 -4.38
C SER A 18 5.57 -2.89 -5.03
N ILE A 19 6.68 -3.24 -4.35
CA ILE A 19 7.67 -4.20 -4.82
C ILE A 19 7.86 -5.23 -3.71
N SER A 20 7.81 -6.50 -4.08
CA SER A 20 8.08 -7.63 -3.18
C SER A 20 9.03 -8.61 -3.85
N SER A 21 10.04 -9.07 -3.11
CA SER A 21 10.80 -10.25 -3.50
C SER A 21 10.14 -11.50 -2.92
N CYS A 22 9.80 -12.47 -3.77
CA CYS A 22 9.26 -13.76 -3.35
C CYS A 22 10.40 -14.69 -2.89
N SER A 23 10.97 -14.40 -1.72
CA SER A 23 12.02 -15.20 -1.08
C SER A 23 11.88 -15.19 0.44
N LEU A 24 12.39 -16.21 1.13
CA LEU A 24 12.23 -16.39 2.58
C LEU A 24 12.78 -15.22 3.42
N TYR A 25 13.81 -14.54 2.91
CA TYR A 25 14.43 -13.35 3.52
C TYR A 25 14.18 -12.09 2.69
N GLY A 26 13.12 -12.13 1.87
CA GLY A 26 12.74 -11.06 0.99
C GLY A 26 12.27 -9.83 1.75
N THR A 27 12.44 -8.66 1.14
CA THR A 27 11.86 -7.41 1.64
C THR A 27 10.63 -7.07 0.83
N VAL A 28 9.66 -6.44 1.49
CA VAL A 28 8.49 -5.86 0.85
C VAL A 28 8.50 -4.36 1.07
N THR A 29 8.44 -3.60 -0.02
CA THR A 29 8.32 -2.14 0.00
C THR A 29 6.88 -1.75 -0.24
N TYR A 30 6.36 -0.86 0.60
CA TYR A 30 4.98 -0.41 0.55
C TYR A 30 4.90 1.08 0.16
N THR A 31 3.90 1.42 -0.64
CA THR A 31 3.42 2.80 -0.76
C THR A 31 2.72 3.18 0.53
N LYS A 32 3.17 4.23 1.20
CA LYS A 32 2.54 4.74 2.44
C LYS A 32 1.24 5.46 2.11
N VAL A 33 0.09 4.84 2.43
CA VAL A 33 -1.24 5.36 2.07
C VAL A 33 -1.45 6.80 2.54
N TYR A 34 -1.02 7.10 3.77
CA TYR A 34 -1.16 8.43 4.36
C TYR A 34 -0.57 9.55 3.49
N SER A 35 0.56 9.28 2.81
CA SER A 35 1.22 10.28 1.96
C SER A 35 0.41 10.66 0.72
N TYR A 36 -0.61 9.87 0.35
CA TYR A 36 -1.41 10.03 -0.85
C TYR A 36 -2.89 10.33 -0.57
N LEU A 37 -3.29 10.52 0.68
CA LEU A 37 -4.69 10.85 1.02
C LEU A 37 -5.23 12.06 0.25
N PRO A 38 -4.48 13.18 0.07
CA PRO A 38 -5.00 14.31 -0.70
C PRO A 38 -5.35 13.94 -2.15
N PHE A 39 -4.49 13.14 -2.81
CA PHE A 39 -4.73 12.66 -4.17
C PHE A 39 -5.93 11.72 -4.24
N ILE A 40 -6.05 10.80 -3.29
CA ILE A 40 -7.16 9.85 -3.23
C ILE A 40 -8.50 10.59 -3.03
N GLU A 41 -8.53 11.54 -2.10
CA GLU A 41 -9.72 12.37 -1.84
C GLU A 41 -10.12 13.22 -3.03
N GLU A 42 -9.16 13.75 -3.79
CA GLU A 42 -9.44 14.50 -5.03
C GLU A 42 -10.01 13.58 -6.12
N ALA A 43 -9.42 12.41 -6.33
CA ALA A 43 -9.84 11.45 -7.32
C ALA A 43 -11.26 10.90 -7.07
N LEU A 44 -11.67 10.76 -5.80
CA LEU A 44 -13.00 10.28 -5.42
C LEU A 44 -14.11 11.33 -5.58
N LYS A 45 -13.78 12.61 -5.79
CA LYS A 45 -14.77 13.68 -6.02
C LYS A 45 -15.27 13.72 -7.47
N HIS A 46 -14.67 12.92 -8.36
CA HIS A 46 -14.95 12.86 -9.79
C HIS A 46 -15.51 11.48 -10.15
#